data_AF-A0A832W406-F1
#
_entry.id   AF-A0A832W406-F1
#
_cell.length_a   1.000
_cell.length_b   1.000
_cell.length_c   1.000
_cell.angle_alpha   90.00
_cell.angle_beta   90.00
_cell.angle_gamma   90.00
#
_symmetry.space_group_name_H-M   'P 1'
#
loop_
_entity.id
_entity.type
_entity.pdbx_description
1 polymer ?
#
loop_
_entity_poly.entity_id
_entity_poly.type
_entity_poly.pdbx_seq_one_letter_code
_entity_poly.pdbx_strand_id
1 'polypeptide(L)'
;MERYKIALISDWYFPKVGGIEYCMHSLAKTLIQEGHEVHIITRSYPGIPQYSTNDRITIVRVKSRPLPGQKRFLMPGAYKELY
;
A
#
# COMPACT_ATOMS: atom_id res chain seq x y z
N MET A 1 -15.51 9.53 -19.27
CA MET A 1 -15.76 9.02 -17.91
C MET A 1 -15.47 10.15 -16.93
N GLU A 2 -16.26 10.30 -15.86
CA GLU A 2 -15.97 11.31 -14.84
C GLU A 2 -14.70 10.96 -14.06
N ARG A 3 -13.94 11.99 -13.66
CA ARG A 3 -12.71 11.82 -12.87
C ARG A 3 -13.04 11.92 -11.37
N TYR A 4 -12.82 10.84 -10.64
CA TYR A 4 -12.97 10.79 -9.18
C TYR A 4 -11.64 10.86 -8.44
N LYS A 5 -11.72 11.24 -7.17
CA LYS A 5 -10.66 11.07 -6.17
C LYS A 5 -10.99 9.85 -5.31
N ILE A 6 -10.13 8.84 -5.34
CA ILE A 6 -10.37 7.53 -4.73
C ILE A 6 -9.32 7.29 -3.64
N ALA A 7 -9.78 6.92 -2.45
CA ALA A 7 -8.92 6.50 -1.35
C ALA A 7 -9.00 4.97 -1.17
N LEU A 8 -7.89 4.28 -1.36
CA LEU A 8 -7.75 2.86 -1.06
C LEU A 8 -7.11 2.72 0.32
N ILE A 9 -7.82 2.14 1.28
CA ILE A 9 -7.41 2.09 2.68
C ILE A 9 -7.17 0.64 3.09
N SER A 10 -5.95 0.34 3.52
CA SER A 10 -5.58 -0.99 4.01
C SER A 10 -4.39 -0.92 4.96
N ASP A 11 -4.40 -1.71 6.03
CA ASP A 11 -3.26 -1.91 6.91
C ASP A 11 -2.14 -2.74 6.24
N TRP A 12 -2.43 -3.37 5.11
CA TRP A 12 -1.50 -4.12 4.26
C TRP A 12 -1.23 -3.37 2.95
N TYR A 13 -0.04 -2.79 2.88
CA TYR A 13 0.56 -2.25 1.67
C TYR A 13 2.09 -2.30 1.82
N PHE A 14 2.81 -1.99 0.74
CA PHE A 14 4.27 -1.97 0.74
C PHE A 14 4.84 -1.17 1.94
N PRO A 15 5.87 -1.69 2.61
CA PRO A 15 6.88 -2.63 2.11
C PRO A 15 6.53 -4.12 2.27
N LYS A 16 5.43 -4.46 2.94
CA LYS A 16 5.03 -5.86 3.03
C LYS A 16 4.61 -6.34 1.63
N VAL A 17 4.97 -7.58 1.33
CA VAL A 17 4.68 -8.20 0.03
C VAL A 17 3.83 -9.43 0.28
N GLY A 18 2.70 -9.47 -0.40
CA GLY A 18 1.68 -10.50 -0.29
C GLY A 18 0.59 -10.25 -1.32
N GLY A 19 -0.41 -11.14 -1.35
CA GLY A 19 -1.48 -11.05 -2.34
C GLY A 19 -2.32 -9.78 -2.21
N ILE A 20 -2.53 -9.29 -0.98
CA ILE A 20 -3.32 -8.08 -0.72
C ILE A 20 -2.59 -6.85 -1.27
N GLU A 21 -1.29 -6.73 -1.00
CA GLU A 21 -0.48 -5.59 -1.41
C GLU A 21 -0.38 -5.49 -2.93
N TYR A 22 -0.18 -6.64 -3.62
CA TYR A 22 -0.19 -6.69 -5.08
C TYR A 22 -1.57 -6.38 -5.66
N CYS A 23 -2.64 -6.97 -5.12
CA CYS A 23 -4.00 -6.69 -5.57
C CYS A 23 -4.32 -5.20 -5.45
N MET A 24 -3.98 -4.58 -4.31
CA MET A 24 -4.22 -3.16 -4.09
C MET A 24 -3.36 -2.27 -4.99
N HIS A 25 -2.09 -2.64 -5.25
CA HIS A 25 -1.24 -1.92 -6.19
C HIS A 25 -1.75 -2.00 -7.63
N SER A 26 -2.15 -3.19 -8.08
CA SER A 26 -2.73 -3.39 -9.42
C SER A 26 -4.04 -2.61 -9.59
N LEU A 27 -4.93 -2.67 -8.59
CA LEU A 27 -6.17 -1.89 -8.59
C LEU A 27 -5.89 -0.39 -8.70
N ALA A 28 -4.95 0.13 -7.91
CA ALA A 28 -4.57 1.54 -7.97
C ALA A 28 -4.04 1.94 -9.35
N LYS A 29 -3.19 1.10 -9.96
CA LYS A 29 -2.68 1.34 -11.32
C LYS A 29 -3.80 1.37 -12.36
N THR A 30 -4.71 0.41 -12.33
CA THR A 30 -5.83 0.36 -13.27
C THR A 30 -6.72 1.60 -13.12
N LEU A 31 -7.08 1.99 -11.90
CA LEU A 31 -7.88 3.19 -11.66
C LEU A 31 -7.20 4.48 -12.14
N ILE A 32 -5.87 4.58 -11.99
CA ILE A 32 -5.09 5.71 -12.54
C ILE A 32 -5.09 5.68 -14.07
N GLN A 33 -4.97 4.50 -14.70
CA GLN A 33 -5.04 4.34 -16.15
C GLN A 33 -6.40 4.76 -16.72
N GLU A 34 -7.48 4.50 -15.97
CA GLU A 34 -8.84 4.97 -16.27
C GLU A 34 -9.05 6.49 -16.04
N GLY A 35 -8.00 7.20 -15.59
CA GLY A 35 -8.00 8.66 -15.44
C GLY A 35 -8.41 9.17 -14.06
N HIS A 36 -8.54 8.28 -13.06
CA HIS A 36 -8.86 8.67 -11.69
C HIS A 36 -7.63 9.12 -10.90
N GLU A 37 -7.84 9.94 -9.90
CA GLU A 37 -6.82 10.27 -8.91
C GLU A 37 -6.92 9.29 -7.74
N VAL A 38 -5.84 8.55 -7.48
CA VAL A 38 -5.85 7.48 -6.47
C VAL A 38 -4.81 7.75 -5.39
N HIS A 39 -5.26 7.64 -4.14
CA HIS A 39 -4.42 7.71 -2.95
C HIS A 39 -4.51 6.40 -2.19
N ILE A 40 -3.38 5.90 -1.74
CA ILE A 40 -3.30 4.74 -0.85
C ILE A 40 -3.06 5.23 0.57
N ILE A 41 -3.92 4.83 1.48
CA ILE A 41 -3.80 5.14 2.90
C ILE A 41 -3.48 3.83 3.62
N THR A 42 -2.32 3.78 4.26
CA THR A 42 -1.85 2.58 4.95
C THR A 42 -1.20 2.92 6.28
N ARG A 43 -0.74 1.91 7.02
CA ARG A 43 -0.07 2.09 8.30
C ARG A 43 1.37 2.62 8.13
N SER A 44 1.86 3.31 9.15
CA SER A 44 3.28 3.68 9.25
C SER A 44 4.16 2.45 9.49
N TYR A 45 5.37 2.50 8.95
CA TYR A 45 6.44 1.53 9.20
C TYR A 45 7.69 2.28 9.69
N PRO A 46 8.46 1.71 10.63
CA PRO A 46 9.74 2.29 11.03
C PRO A 46 10.66 2.47 9.81
N GLY A 47 11.28 3.65 9.71
CA GLY A 47 12.21 3.98 8.62
C GLY A 47 11.57 4.29 7.27
N ILE A 48 10.23 4.34 7.17
CA ILE A 48 9.52 4.63 5.91
C ILE A 48 8.78 5.96 6.03
N PRO A 49 8.90 6.85 5.03
CA PRO A 49 8.30 8.18 5.09
C PRO A 49 6.77 8.13 5.13
N GLN A 50 6.19 9.11 5.82
CA GLN A 50 4.74 9.30 5.94
C GLN A 50 4.07 9.51 4.58
N TYR A 51 4.74 10.24 3.68
CA TYR A 51 4.26 10.48 2.32
C TYR A 51 5.29 9.93 1.34
N SER A 52 4.83 9.19 0.34
CA SER A 52 5.66 8.78 -0.78
C SER A 52 4.82 8.68 -2.03
N THR A 53 5.39 9.02 -3.18
CA THR A 53 4.74 8.83 -4.47
C THR A 53 5.54 7.82 -5.27
N ASN A 54 4.86 6.82 -5.82
CA ASN A 54 5.46 5.84 -6.71
C ASN A 54 4.54 5.64 -7.92
N ASP A 55 5.05 5.73 -9.15
CA ASP A 55 4.27 5.51 -10.37
C ASP A 55 2.92 6.28 -10.43
N ARG A 56 2.91 7.55 -10.00
CA ARG A 56 1.70 8.41 -9.87
C ARG A 56 0.71 8.01 -8.78
N ILE A 57 1.00 6.95 -8.02
CA ILE A 57 0.23 6.56 -6.83
C ILE A 57 0.77 7.34 -5.64
N THR A 58 -0.08 8.15 -5.01
CA THR A 58 0.27 8.83 -3.76
C THR A 58 -0.02 7.92 -2.59
N ILE A 59 0.95 7.72 -1.71
CA ILE A 59 0.85 6.84 -0.55
C ILE A 59 0.99 7.68 0.72
N VAL A 60 -0.01 7.58 1.58
CA VAL A 60 -0.12 8.24 2.88
C VAL A 60 -0.06 7.17 3.97
N ARG A 61 0.94 7.25 4.85
CA ARG A 61 1.14 6.31 5.95
C ARG A 61 0.75 6.93 7.27
N VAL A 62 -0.38 6.51 7.82
CA VAL A 62 -0.91 7.03 9.07
C VAL A 62 -0.17 6.38 10.24
N LYS A 63 0.31 7.21 11.19
CA LYS A 63 0.90 6.74 12.44
C LYS A 63 -0.13 5.89 13.18
N SER A 64 0.17 4.61 13.37
CA SER A 64 -0.71 3.69 14.08
C SER A 64 0.10 2.71 14.92
N ARG A 65 -0.53 2.16 15.97
CA ARG A 65 0.03 1.03 16.71
C ARG A 65 -0.41 -0.25 16.01
N PRO A 66 0.51 -1.17 15.65
CA PRO A 66 0.12 -2.45 15.09
C PRO A 66 -0.73 -3.22 16.12
N LEU A 67 -1.81 -3.84 15.66
CA LEU A 67 -2.63 -4.65 16.53
C LEU A 67 -1.80 -5.82 17.10
N PRO A 68 -1.96 -6.18 18.39
CA PRO A 68 -1.32 -7.36 18.96
C PRO A 68 -1.63 -8.59 18.08
N GLY A 69 -0.59 -9.30 17.61
CA GLY A 69 -0.75 -10.43 16.67
C GLY A 69 -0.50 -10.10 15.19
N GLN A 70 -0.59 -8.84 14.76
CA GLN A 70 -0.26 -8.43 13.38
C GLN A 70 1.25 -8.48 13.06
N LYS A 71 2.09 -8.69 14.09
CA LYS A 71 3.51 -9.05 13.95
C LYS A 71 3.72 -10.51 13.52
N ARG A 72 2.69 -11.37 13.69
CA ARG A 72 2.81 -12.84 13.70
C ARG A 72 2.32 -13.54 12.44
N PHE A 73 1.79 -12.81 11.45
CA PHE A 73 1.65 -13.37 10.09
C PHE A 73 3.01 -13.30 9.39
N LEU A 74 3.91 -14.18 9.84
CA LEU A 74 5.15 -14.54 9.17
C LEU A 74 4.77 -15.22 7.85
N MET A 75 4.90 -14.50 6.73
CA MET A 75 4.97 -15.14 5.42
C MET A 75 6.42 -15.60 5.16
N PRO A 76 6.64 -16.71 4.44
CA PRO A 76 7.92 -17.42 4.36
C PRO A 76 9.03 -16.55 3.75
N GLY A 77 10.29 -16.84 4.10
CA GLY A 77 11.49 -16.10 3.70
C GLY A 77 11.78 -15.98 2.19
N ALA A 78 10.86 -16.40 1.30
CA ALA A 78 10.97 -16.37 -0.15
C ALA A 78 11.12 -14.97 -0.77
N TYR A 79 10.86 -13.90 0.00
CA TYR A 79 10.90 -12.53 -0.52
C TYR A 79 12.16 -11.74 -0.11
N LYS A 80 13.09 -12.35 0.64
CA LYS A 80 14.37 -11.70 0.95
C LYS A 80 15.30 -11.58 -0.27
N GLU A 81 15.06 -12.36 -1.32
CA GLU A 81 15.93 -12.43 -2.51
C GLU A 81 15.45 -11.57 -3.69
N LEU A 82 14.36 -10.81 -3.53
CA LEU A 82 13.78 -9.98 -4.60
C LEU A 82 14.22 -8.49 -4.54
N TYR A 83 15.21 -8.15 -3.72
CA TYR A 83 15.85 -6.84 -3.65
C TYR A 83 17.36 -6.95 -3.53
#